data_AF-A0A0C9YKQ8-F1
#
_entry.id   AF-A0A0C9YKQ8-F1
#
_cell.length_a   1.000
_cell.length_b   1.000
_cell.length_c   1.000
_cell.angle_alpha   90.00
_cell.angle_beta   90.00
_cell.angle_gamma   90.00
#
_symmetry.space_group_name_H-M   'P 1'
#
loop_
_entity.id
_entity.type
_entity.pdbx_description
1 polymer ?
#
loop_
_entity_poly.entity_id
_entity_poly.type
_entity_poly.pdbx_seq_one_letter_code
_entity_poly.pdbx_strand_id
1 'polypeptide(L)'
;MRLRTLVPTIPADLVSAFESCGIKTDTDLLFFDGSNLELLAKLPRGLVSCAGELEKYVSLVAGRASAPGIRGDEELEVALRKQRENAFLELSSGVGELDELVGGFGGGRVFEISGEQESGKTAFALQISLRLLIAHPDTSVLWVDTCGDFSVGRTARVASELGAENVSDVLERLQVALALSIEDAQALVSDLRERADVAEGPRVRCVVIDSITPLLAPSLSNISAQGHATMTTFMQDLRDFARTHYFTFLVRLFFYDLGRFHCTPDPIIFVPPWV
;
A
#
# COMPACT_ATOMS: atom_id res chain seq x y z
N MET A 1 -1.97 -17.48 -3.31
CA MET A 1 -0.77 -18.26 -3.76
C MET A 1 -1.07 -19.05 -5.03
N ARG A 2 -0.14 -19.18 -5.99
CA ARG A 2 -0.36 -20.04 -7.19
C ARG A 2 -0.27 -21.53 -6.83
N LEU A 3 -1.18 -22.35 -7.35
CA LEU A 3 -1.21 -23.81 -7.07
C LEU A 3 0.08 -24.53 -7.49
N ARG A 4 0.79 -24.06 -8.52
CA ARG A 4 2.09 -24.62 -8.93
C ARG A 4 3.13 -24.64 -7.80
N THR A 5 3.04 -23.71 -6.85
CA THR A 5 3.99 -23.62 -5.73
C THR A 5 3.78 -24.72 -4.70
N LEU A 6 2.65 -25.43 -4.77
CA LEU A 6 2.30 -26.52 -3.88
C LEU A 6 2.78 -27.89 -4.37
N VAL A 7 3.36 -27.99 -5.57
CA VAL A 7 3.99 -29.22 -6.07
C VAL A 7 5.26 -29.51 -5.24
N PRO A 8 5.49 -30.75 -4.75
CA PRO A 8 4.79 -32.00 -5.03
C PRO A 8 3.67 -32.36 -4.04
N THR A 9 3.36 -31.49 -3.07
CA THR A 9 2.29 -31.71 -2.07
C THR A 9 0.94 -31.98 -2.75
N ILE A 10 0.70 -31.32 -3.88
CA ILE A 10 -0.35 -31.68 -4.84
C ILE A 10 0.34 -32.27 -6.08
N PRO A 11 -0.16 -33.39 -6.64
CA PRO A 11 0.37 -33.98 -7.86
C PRO A 11 0.42 -32.96 -9.02
N ALA A 12 1.52 -32.95 -9.78
CA ALA A 12 1.77 -31.95 -10.82
C ALA A 12 0.78 -32.04 -12.01
N ASP A 13 0.34 -33.24 -12.32
CA ASP A 13 -0.74 -33.55 -13.27
C ASP A 13 -2.07 -32.97 -12.78
N LEU A 14 -2.37 -33.05 -11.48
CA LEU A 14 -3.57 -32.48 -10.90
C LEU A 14 -3.55 -30.95 -10.93
N VAL A 15 -2.40 -30.33 -10.62
CA VAL A 15 -2.23 -28.88 -10.76
C VAL A 15 -2.43 -28.45 -12.22
N SER A 16 -1.86 -29.18 -13.17
CA SER A 16 -2.02 -28.88 -14.60
C SER A 16 -3.48 -29.01 -15.04
N ALA A 17 -4.20 -29.99 -14.51
CA ALA A 17 -5.64 -30.15 -14.75
C ALA A 17 -6.45 -28.99 -14.16
N PHE A 18 -6.17 -28.55 -12.93
CA PHE A 18 -6.80 -27.37 -12.34
C PHE A 18 -6.56 -26.11 -13.19
N GLU A 19 -5.32 -25.89 -13.64
CA GLU A 19 -5.00 -24.74 -14.49
C GLU A 19 -5.77 -24.78 -15.82
N SER A 20 -5.96 -25.97 -16.41
CA SER A 20 -6.79 -26.16 -17.61
C SER A 20 -8.27 -25.87 -17.39
N CYS A 21 -8.75 -26.02 -16.15
CA CYS A 21 -10.11 -25.65 -15.73
C CYS A 21 -10.23 -24.18 -15.28
N GLY A 22 -9.16 -23.39 -15.40
CA GLY A 22 -9.13 -21.97 -14.99
C GLY A 22 -8.78 -21.74 -13.52
N ILE A 23 -8.48 -22.79 -12.76
CA ILE A 23 -8.11 -22.70 -11.34
C ILE A 23 -6.59 -22.62 -11.22
N LYS A 24 -6.06 -21.44 -10.93
CA LYS A 24 -4.61 -21.18 -10.92
C LYS A 24 -4.07 -20.86 -9.54
N THR A 25 -4.93 -20.41 -8.64
CA THR A 25 -4.59 -19.99 -7.29
C THR A 25 -5.31 -20.83 -6.23
N ASP A 26 -4.77 -20.81 -5.02
CA ASP A 26 -5.45 -21.30 -3.83
C ASP A 26 -6.84 -20.68 -3.66
N THR A 27 -6.98 -19.37 -3.87
CA THR A 27 -8.27 -18.67 -3.82
C THR A 27 -9.26 -19.24 -4.84
N ASP A 28 -8.82 -19.46 -6.10
CA ASP A 28 -9.68 -20.04 -7.14
C ASP A 28 -10.20 -21.44 -6.76
N LEU A 29 -9.40 -22.22 -6.04
CA LEU A 29 -9.76 -23.58 -5.63
C LEU A 29 -10.62 -23.59 -4.36
N LEU A 30 -10.27 -22.75 -3.38
CA LEU A 30 -10.96 -22.68 -2.08
C LEU A 30 -12.32 -21.99 -2.18
N PHE A 31 -12.47 -21.03 -3.08
CA PHE A 31 -13.69 -20.27 -3.33
C PHE A 31 -14.27 -20.55 -4.71
N PHE A 32 -14.08 -21.77 -5.21
CA PHE A 32 -14.72 -22.20 -6.45
C PHE A 32 -16.24 -22.09 -6.32
N ASP A 33 -16.90 -21.42 -7.28
CA ASP A 33 -18.35 -21.11 -7.26
C ASP A 33 -19.28 -22.33 -7.45
N GLY A 34 -18.80 -23.54 -7.14
CA GLY A 34 -19.53 -24.80 -7.29
C GLY A 34 -19.12 -25.84 -6.26
N SER A 35 -19.72 -27.03 -6.34
CA SER A 35 -19.34 -28.13 -5.45
C SER A 35 -18.07 -28.84 -5.92
N ASN A 36 -17.36 -29.50 -4.99
CA ASN A 36 -16.23 -30.38 -5.35
C ASN A 36 -16.64 -31.48 -6.35
N LEU A 37 -17.92 -31.88 -6.37
CA LEU A 37 -18.43 -32.85 -7.34
C LEU A 37 -18.45 -32.26 -8.76
N GLU A 38 -18.85 -30.99 -8.90
CA GLU A 38 -18.86 -30.28 -10.18
C GLU A 38 -17.43 -30.01 -10.68
N LEU A 39 -16.52 -29.71 -9.76
CA LEU A 39 -15.11 -29.58 -10.09
C LEU A 39 -14.52 -30.93 -10.57
N LEU A 40 -14.81 -32.02 -9.86
CA LEU A 40 -14.39 -33.36 -10.26
C LEU A 40 -14.89 -33.73 -11.66
N ALA A 41 -16.13 -33.34 -12.01
CA ALA A 41 -16.70 -33.57 -13.33
C ALA A 41 -15.97 -32.83 -14.47
N LYS A 42 -15.27 -31.73 -14.15
CA LYS A 42 -14.46 -30.96 -15.12
C LYS A 42 -13.03 -31.51 -15.28
N LEU A 43 -12.54 -32.28 -14.31
CA LEU A 43 -11.18 -32.83 -14.34
C LEU A 43 -11.08 -34.04 -15.30
N PRO A 44 -9.90 -34.30 -15.88
CA PRO A 44 -9.64 -35.51 -16.66
C PRO A 44 -9.93 -36.78 -15.84
N ARG A 45 -10.52 -37.79 -16.48
CA ARG A 45 -10.84 -39.06 -15.82
C ARG A 45 -9.57 -39.79 -15.37
N GLY A 46 -9.62 -40.38 -14.19
CA GLY A 46 -8.53 -41.20 -13.63
C GLY A 46 -7.46 -40.42 -12.86
N LEU A 47 -7.55 -39.09 -12.83
CA LEU A 47 -6.63 -38.23 -12.08
C LEU A 47 -6.96 -38.15 -10.58
N VAL A 48 -8.25 -38.19 -10.26
CA VAL A 48 -8.79 -38.24 -8.90
C VAL A 48 -9.91 -39.27 -8.89
N SER A 49 -9.89 -40.18 -7.92
CA SER A 49 -10.76 -41.36 -7.90
C SER A 49 -12.18 -41.04 -7.44
N CYS A 50 -12.33 -40.06 -6.54
CA CYS A 50 -13.62 -39.66 -5.99
C CYS A 50 -13.58 -38.23 -5.44
N ALA A 51 -14.76 -37.65 -5.17
CA ALA A 51 -14.88 -36.31 -4.60
C ALA A 51 -14.19 -36.20 -3.22
N GLY A 52 -14.18 -37.27 -2.43
CA GLY A 52 -13.47 -37.29 -1.14
C GLY A 52 -11.94 -37.26 -1.27
N GLU A 53 -11.37 -37.69 -2.40
CA GLU A 53 -9.94 -37.50 -2.67
C GLU A 53 -9.65 -36.05 -3.07
N LEU A 54 -10.53 -35.42 -3.85
CA LEU A 54 -10.44 -33.99 -4.15
C LEU A 54 -10.55 -33.12 -2.89
N GLU A 55 -11.45 -33.44 -1.96
CA GLU A 55 -11.59 -32.77 -0.68
C GLU A 55 -10.32 -32.79 0.17
N LYS A 56 -9.51 -33.85 0.09
CA LYS A 56 -8.21 -33.91 0.77
C LYS A 56 -7.24 -32.86 0.22
N TYR A 57 -7.19 -32.70 -1.10
CA TYR A 57 -6.35 -31.68 -1.73
C TYR A 57 -6.85 -30.26 -1.43
N VAL A 58 -8.17 -30.04 -1.45
CA VAL A 58 -8.76 -28.76 -1.03
C VAL A 58 -8.42 -28.46 0.43
N SER A 59 -8.54 -29.44 1.33
CA SER A 59 -8.19 -29.29 2.75
C SER A 59 -6.70 -29.02 2.96
N LEU A 60 -5.84 -29.66 2.16
CA LEU A 60 -4.40 -29.42 2.18
C LEU A 60 -4.06 -28.00 1.73
N VAL A 61 -4.70 -27.52 0.66
CA VAL A 61 -4.57 -26.13 0.18
C VAL A 61 -5.08 -25.17 1.24
N ALA A 62 -6.23 -25.44 1.85
CA ALA A 62 -6.81 -24.64 2.92
C ALA A 62 -5.85 -24.55 4.11
N GLY A 63 -5.27 -25.67 4.54
CA GLY A 63 -4.30 -25.69 5.64
C GLY A 63 -3.02 -24.92 5.34
N ARG A 64 -2.61 -24.83 4.07
CA ARG A 64 -1.45 -24.02 3.64
C ARG A 64 -1.80 -22.55 3.43
N ALA A 65 -3.02 -22.25 3.02
CA ALA A 65 -3.53 -20.90 2.83
C ALA A 65 -3.96 -20.25 4.16
N SER A 66 -4.25 -21.06 5.18
CA SER A 66 -4.62 -20.58 6.51
C SER A 66 -3.42 -19.94 7.21
N ALA A 67 -3.61 -18.74 7.76
CA ALA A 67 -2.65 -18.17 8.69
C ALA A 67 -2.62 -19.02 9.98
N PRO A 68 -1.44 -19.39 10.50
CA PRO A 68 -1.37 -20.08 11.78
C PRO A 68 -1.96 -19.18 12.87
N GLY A 69 -2.72 -19.77 13.80
CA GLY A 69 -3.18 -19.03 14.97
C GLY A 69 -1.97 -18.63 15.81
N ILE A 70 -1.72 -17.33 15.94
CA ILE A 70 -0.67 -16.78 16.78
C ILE A 70 -1.27 -16.30 18.10
N ARG A 71 -0.55 -16.53 19.22
CA ARG A 71 -0.96 -15.99 20.50
C ARG A 71 -0.73 -14.47 20.50
N GLY A 72 -1.65 -13.71 21.08
CA GLY A 72 -1.59 -12.24 21.01
C GLY A 72 -0.35 -11.63 21.67
N ASP A 73 0.23 -12.30 22.68
CA ASP A 73 1.50 -11.89 23.30
C ASP A 73 2.69 -12.08 22.37
N GLU A 74 2.72 -13.15 21.59
CA GLU A 74 3.77 -13.40 20.58
C GLU A 74 3.69 -12.38 19.45
N GLU A 75 2.48 -12.08 18.95
CA GLU A 75 2.27 -11.06 17.91
C GLU A 75 2.65 -9.67 18.42
N LEU A 76 2.35 -9.34 19.69
CA LEU A 76 2.77 -8.09 20.31
C LEU A 76 4.29 -7.98 20.39
N GLU A 77 4.99 -9.05 20.78
CA GLU A 77 6.45 -9.06 20.83
C GLU A 77 7.07 -8.82 19.44
N VAL A 78 6.52 -9.47 18.41
CA VAL A 78 6.93 -9.26 17.01
C VAL A 78 6.69 -7.82 16.57
N ALA A 79 5.52 -7.25 16.86
CA ALA A 79 5.19 -5.87 16.50
C ALA A 79 6.13 -4.86 17.19
N LEU A 80 6.36 -5.02 18.50
CA LEU A 80 7.27 -4.16 19.27
C LEU A 80 8.72 -4.29 18.80
N ARG A 81 9.15 -5.51 18.46
CA ARG A 81 10.49 -5.74 17.91
C ARG A 81 10.67 -4.97 16.60
N LYS A 82 9.74 -5.11 15.67
CA LYS A 82 9.80 -4.39 14.39
C LYS A 82 9.72 -2.87 14.59
N GLN A 83 8.93 -2.39 15.56
CA GLN A 83 8.89 -0.96 15.91
C GLN A 83 10.26 -0.47 16.41
N ARG A 84 10.94 -1.24 17.27
CA ARG A 84 12.29 -0.89 17.76
C ARG A 84 13.33 -0.91 16.65
N GLU A 85 13.30 -1.93 15.80
CA GLU A 85 14.21 -2.06 14.64
C GLU A 85 14.03 -0.89 13.66
N ASN A 86 12.82 -0.32 13.58
CA ASN A 86 12.48 0.80 12.70
C ASN A 86 12.25 2.12 13.43
N ALA A 87 12.68 2.25 14.69
CA ALA A 87 12.47 3.47 15.48
C ALA A 87 13.19 4.69 14.87
N PHE A 88 14.28 4.44 14.12
CA PHE A 88 14.97 5.47 13.34
C PHE A 88 14.12 6.04 12.19
N LEU A 89 12.97 5.45 11.89
CA LEU A 89 11.99 5.93 10.90
C LEU A 89 10.79 6.63 11.56
N GLU A 90 10.89 6.97 12.86
CA GLU A 90 9.88 7.79 13.51
C GLU A 90 9.83 9.17 12.84
N LEU A 91 8.68 9.43 12.24
CA LEU A 91 8.44 10.61 11.42
C LEU A 91 7.53 11.57 12.18
N SER A 92 7.98 12.81 12.35
CA SER A 92 7.22 13.86 13.04
C SER A 92 6.77 14.92 12.04
N SER A 93 5.52 15.37 12.18
CA SER A 93 5.04 16.54 11.46
C SER A 93 5.65 17.84 11.98
N GLY A 94 6.16 17.85 13.21
CA GLY A 94 6.62 19.06 13.90
C GLY A 94 5.51 19.80 14.65
N VAL A 95 4.28 19.25 14.62
CA VAL A 95 3.15 19.71 15.45
C VAL A 95 2.94 18.66 16.53
N GLY A 96 3.44 18.91 17.75
CA GLY A 96 3.48 17.91 18.82
C GLY A 96 2.12 17.31 19.16
N GLU A 97 1.08 18.15 19.24
CA GLU A 97 -0.31 17.71 19.51
C GLU A 97 -0.84 16.77 18.44
N LEU A 98 -0.49 17.03 17.17
CA LEU A 98 -0.89 16.19 16.05
C LEU A 98 -0.11 14.87 16.03
N ASP A 99 1.20 14.94 16.27
CA ASP A 99 2.04 13.75 16.37
C ASP A 99 1.59 12.85 17.52
N GLU A 100 1.20 13.41 18.67
CA GLU A 100 0.62 12.65 19.79
C GLU A 100 -0.72 12.01 19.40
N LEU A 101 -1.59 12.77 18.71
CA LEU A 101 -2.91 12.30 18.29
C LEU A 101 -2.83 11.08 17.34
N VAL A 102 -1.88 11.08 16.39
CA VAL A 102 -1.76 10.01 15.37
C VAL A 102 -0.67 8.98 15.70
N GLY A 103 0.08 9.17 16.78
CA GLY A 103 1.24 8.35 17.12
C GLY A 103 2.38 8.50 16.10
N GLY A 104 2.63 9.73 15.64
CA GLY A 104 3.59 10.08 14.60
C GLY A 104 3.18 9.61 13.20
N PHE A 105 3.99 9.96 12.21
CA PHE A 105 3.77 9.65 10.79
C PHE A 105 4.61 8.46 10.28
N GLY A 106 5.33 7.77 11.18
CA GLY A 106 6.18 6.63 10.85
C GLY A 106 5.47 5.27 10.90
N GLY A 107 6.24 4.19 10.82
CA GLY A 107 5.80 2.85 11.25
C GLY A 107 5.06 2.00 10.21
N GLY A 108 5.36 2.15 8.92
CA GLY A 108 4.78 1.26 7.91
C GLY A 108 3.30 1.50 7.65
N ARG A 109 2.87 2.77 7.64
CA ARG A 109 1.46 3.19 7.57
C ARG A 109 1.20 4.05 6.34
N VAL A 110 -0.06 4.04 5.90
CA VAL A 110 -0.61 4.95 4.90
C VAL A 110 -1.43 6.01 5.61
N PHE A 111 -1.11 7.27 5.40
CA PHE A 111 -1.83 8.42 5.94
C PHE A 111 -2.54 9.15 4.81
N GLU A 112 -3.82 9.43 5.01
CA GLU A 112 -4.61 10.26 4.12
C GLU A 112 -4.68 11.68 4.68
N ILE A 113 -4.32 12.68 3.88
CA ILE A 113 -4.40 14.10 4.22
C ILE A 113 -5.49 14.72 3.36
N SER A 114 -6.63 15.05 3.98
CA SER A 114 -7.87 15.42 3.29
C SER A 114 -8.39 16.78 3.72
N GLY A 115 -8.99 17.52 2.77
CA GLY A 115 -9.55 18.85 3.02
C GLY A 115 -9.78 19.66 1.76
N GLU A 116 -10.29 20.88 1.89
CA GLU A 116 -10.57 21.80 0.77
C GLU A 116 -9.33 22.18 -0.04
N GLN A 117 -9.50 22.50 -1.32
CA GLN A 117 -8.38 23.03 -2.11
C GLN A 117 -7.72 24.23 -1.40
N GLU A 118 -6.38 24.33 -1.50
CA GLU A 118 -5.59 25.38 -0.83
C GLU A 118 -5.55 25.35 0.71
N SER A 119 -6.09 24.32 1.38
CA SER A 119 -6.02 24.16 2.84
C SER A 119 -4.62 23.82 3.42
N GLY A 120 -3.54 23.98 2.65
CA GLY A 120 -2.17 23.74 3.10
C GLY A 120 -1.67 22.28 3.06
N LYS A 121 -2.43 21.33 2.52
CA LYS A 121 -2.06 19.89 2.52
C LYS A 121 -0.72 19.57 1.88
N THR A 122 -0.41 20.18 0.73
CA THR A 122 0.89 20.03 0.06
C THR A 122 2.03 20.54 0.94
N ALA A 123 1.84 21.70 1.57
CA ALA A 123 2.84 22.25 2.49
C ALA A 123 3.04 21.34 3.71
N PHE A 124 1.97 20.75 4.23
CA PHE A 124 2.02 19.81 5.34
C PHE A 124 2.76 18.51 4.98
N ALA A 125 2.43 17.89 3.84
CA ALA A 125 3.13 16.69 3.35
C ALA A 125 4.61 16.98 3.05
N LEU A 126 4.91 18.16 2.49
CA LEU A 126 6.27 18.61 2.23
C LEU A 126 7.06 18.83 3.52
N GLN A 127 6.44 19.44 4.53
CA GLN A 127 7.05 19.65 5.85
C GLN A 127 7.41 18.32 6.50
N ILE A 128 6.49 17.35 6.54
CA ILE A 128 6.77 16.01 7.06
C ILE A 128 7.97 15.38 6.31
N SER A 129 7.94 15.43 4.99
CA SER A 129 8.98 14.84 4.13
C SER A 129 10.35 15.46 4.32
N LEU A 130 10.43 16.80 4.37
CA LEU A 130 11.68 17.51 4.58
C LEU A 130 12.24 17.30 5.98
N ARG A 131 11.38 17.20 7.01
CA ARG A 131 11.81 16.86 8.36
C ARG A 131 12.44 15.47 8.42
N LEU A 132 11.91 14.47 7.70
CA LEU A 132 12.54 13.15 7.56
C LEU A 132 13.95 13.28 6.99
N LEU A 133 14.07 13.98 5.86
CA LEU A 133 15.33 14.11 5.15
C LEU A 133 16.38 14.86 5.98
N ILE A 134 15.97 15.89 6.73
CA ILE A 134 16.85 16.65 7.63
C ILE A 134 17.31 15.79 8.81
N ALA A 135 16.41 15.02 9.41
CA ALA A 135 16.73 14.19 10.58
C ALA A 135 17.53 12.93 10.23
N HIS A 136 17.39 12.39 9.01
CA HIS A 136 17.95 11.11 8.61
C HIS A 136 18.68 11.20 7.26
N PRO A 137 20.01 11.42 7.28
CA PRO A 137 20.83 11.55 6.06
C PRO A 137 20.79 10.33 5.14
N ASP A 138 20.62 9.13 5.69
CA ASP A 138 20.58 7.86 4.92
C ASP A 138 19.20 7.53 4.34
N THR A 139 18.26 8.47 4.36
CA THR A 139 16.89 8.29 3.85
C THR A 139 16.62 9.16 2.64
N SER A 140 15.73 8.66 1.79
CA SER A 140 15.16 9.38 0.65
C SER A 140 13.64 9.41 0.73
N VAL A 141 13.05 10.39 0.04
CA VAL A 141 11.61 10.53 -0.14
C VAL A 141 11.30 10.49 -1.62
N LEU A 142 10.25 9.77 -2.02
CA LEU A 142 9.68 9.87 -3.37
C LEU A 142 8.43 10.75 -3.34
N TRP A 143 8.46 11.85 -4.07
CA TRP A 143 7.31 12.70 -4.33
C TRP A 143 6.71 12.34 -5.68
N VAL A 144 5.51 11.77 -5.68
CA VAL A 144 4.71 11.50 -6.87
C VAL A 144 3.82 12.72 -7.11
N ASP A 145 4.24 13.54 -8.08
CA ASP A 145 3.49 14.69 -8.55
C ASP A 145 2.48 14.24 -9.60
N THR A 146 1.19 14.46 -9.34
CA THR A 146 0.11 14.08 -10.27
C THR A 146 -0.44 15.24 -11.08
N CYS A 147 -0.05 16.47 -10.73
CA CYS A 147 -0.55 17.70 -11.36
C CYS A 147 0.54 18.44 -12.14
N GLY A 148 1.81 18.10 -11.95
CA GLY A 148 2.95 18.78 -12.55
C GLY A 148 3.23 20.14 -11.92
N ASP A 149 2.76 20.39 -10.69
CA ASP A 149 2.86 21.67 -9.98
C ASP A 149 3.85 21.64 -8.79
N PHE A 150 4.67 20.60 -8.71
CA PHE A 150 5.79 20.54 -7.78
C PHE A 150 6.76 21.70 -8.02
N SER A 151 7.16 22.38 -6.94
CA SER A 151 8.05 23.55 -7.01
C SER A 151 9.32 23.31 -6.21
N VAL A 152 10.45 23.19 -6.91
CA VAL A 152 11.78 23.09 -6.30
C VAL A 152 12.10 24.33 -5.47
N GLY A 153 11.78 25.53 -5.98
CA GLY A 153 12.04 26.79 -5.26
C GLY A 153 11.28 26.89 -3.94
N ARG A 154 9.99 26.50 -3.94
CA ARG A 154 9.19 26.40 -2.70
C ARG A 154 9.79 25.39 -1.73
N THR A 155 10.20 24.23 -2.23
CA THR A 155 10.79 23.17 -1.42
C THR A 155 12.11 23.58 -0.78
N ALA A 156 13.02 24.20 -1.55
CA ALA A 156 14.29 24.71 -1.05
C ALA A 156 14.10 25.72 0.08
N ARG A 157 13.12 26.62 -0.08
CA ARG A 157 12.76 27.60 0.94
C ARG A 157 12.25 26.93 2.22
N VAL A 158 11.31 26.00 2.11
CA VAL A 158 10.77 25.28 3.29
C VAL A 158 11.87 24.47 3.98
N ALA A 159 12.78 23.83 3.23
CA ALA A 159 13.91 23.11 3.81
C ALA A 159 14.83 24.03 4.62
N SER A 160 15.12 25.24 4.09
CA SER A 160 15.90 26.26 4.82
C SER A 160 15.17 26.75 6.07
N GLU A 161 13.86 26.99 6.00
CA GLU A 161 13.03 27.43 7.14
C GLU A 161 12.94 26.35 8.23
N LEU A 162 13.01 25.07 7.85
CA LEU A 162 13.07 23.93 8.78
C LEU A 162 14.47 23.68 9.36
N GLY A 163 15.47 24.47 8.97
CA GLY A 163 16.83 24.39 9.54
C GLY A 163 17.75 23.39 8.85
N ALA A 164 17.52 23.06 7.57
CA ALA A 164 18.47 22.23 6.81
C ALA A 164 19.85 22.91 6.73
N GLU A 165 20.89 22.22 7.21
CA GLU A 165 22.29 22.72 7.13
C GLU A 165 22.76 22.83 5.68
N ASN A 166 22.38 21.84 4.85
CA ASN A 166 22.66 21.82 3.42
C ASN A 166 21.39 21.48 2.63
N VAL A 167 20.74 22.52 2.12
CA VAL A 167 19.52 22.36 1.31
C VAL A 167 19.77 21.52 0.06
N SER A 168 20.97 21.58 -0.54
CA SER A 168 21.28 20.81 -1.74
C SER A 168 21.26 19.30 -1.48
N ASP A 169 21.82 18.85 -0.35
CA ASP A 169 21.81 17.44 0.06
C ASP A 169 20.38 16.93 0.31
N VAL A 170 19.56 17.74 1.01
CA VAL A 170 18.15 17.42 1.25
C VAL A 170 17.38 17.27 -0.07
N LEU A 171 17.61 18.18 -1.02
CA LEU A 171 16.94 18.13 -2.33
C LEU A 171 17.43 16.96 -3.20
N GLU A 172 18.71 16.56 -3.11
CA GLU A 172 19.24 15.40 -3.82
C GLU A 172 18.55 14.09 -3.40
N ARG A 173 18.16 14.00 -2.13
CA ARG A 173 17.44 12.85 -1.56
C ARG A 173 15.92 12.93 -1.68
N LEU A 174 15.38 14.05 -2.15
CA LEU A 174 13.97 14.20 -2.52
C LEU A 174 13.78 13.89 -4.01
N GLN A 175 13.43 12.65 -4.29
CA GLN A 175 13.14 12.18 -5.65
C GLN A 175 11.74 12.65 -6.06
N VAL A 176 11.58 13.10 -7.31
CA VAL A 176 10.29 13.55 -7.84
C VAL A 176 9.97 12.75 -9.09
N ALA A 177 8.77 12.18 -9.14
CA ALA A 177 8.24 11.46 -10.30
C ALA A 177 6.89 12.04 -10.71
N LEU A 178 6.67 12.20 -12.02
CA LEU A 178 5.39 12.60 -12.57
C LEU A 178 4.55 11.35 -12.83
N ALA A 179 3.34 11.28 -12.29
CA ALA A 179 2.38 10.21 -12.57
C ALA A 179 1.03 10.82 -12.97
N LEU A 180 0.64 10.66 -14.23
CA LEU A 180 -0.58 11.29 -14.77
C LEU A 180 -1.77 10.33 -14.81
N SER A 181 -1.54 9.05 -14.51
CA SER A 181 -2.54 7.98 -14.49
C SER A 181 -2.33 7.06 -13.28
N ILE A 182 -3.37 6.29 -12.93
CA ILE A 182 -3.27 5.31 -11.85
C ILE A 182 -2.27 4.20 -12.20
N GLU A 183 -2.15 3.86 -13.48
CA GLU A 183 -1.19 2.89 -13.99
C GLU A 183 0.25 3.35 -13.78
N ASP A 184 0.56 4.65 -13.99
CA ASP A 184 1.88 5.21 -13.71
C ASP A 184 2.23 5.09 -12.22
N ALA A 185 1.28 5.42 -11.34
CA ALA A 185 1.46 5.31 -9.90
C ALA A 185 1.65 3.86 -9.45
N GLN A 186 0.91 2.91 -10.04
CA GLN A 186 1.08 1.48 -9.79
C GLN A 186 2.44 0.97 -10.27
N ALA A 187 2.92 1.43 -11.42
CA ALA A 187 4.25 1.09 -11.92
C ALA A 187 5.35 1.59 -10.97
N LEU A 188 5.26 2.84 -10.49
CA LEU A 188 6.19 3.40 -9.51
C LEU A 188 6.22 2.60 -8.21
N VAL A 189 5.05 2.22 -7.67
CA VAL A 189 4.96 1.39 -6.45
C VAL A 189 5.56 0.01 -6.68
N SER A 190 5.37 -0.57 -7.87
CA SER A 190 5.94 -1.88 -8.24
C SER A 190 7.46 -1.81 -8.33
N ASP A 191 8.00 -0.79 -9.00
CA ASP A 191 9.45 -0.55 -9.09
C ASP A 191 10.09 -0.34 -7.71
N LEU A 192 9.42 0.43 -6.84
CA LEU A 192 9.86 0.61 -5.45
C LEU A 192 9.89 -0.70 -4.69
N ARG A 193 8.90 -1.58 -4.92
CA ARG A 193 8.83 -2.89 -4.26
C ARG A 193 9.96 -3.81 -4.68
N GLU A 194 10.33 -3.83 -5.94
CA GLU A 194 11.48 -4.60 -6.43
C GLU A 194 12.81 -4.12 -5.83
N ARG A 195 12.90 -2.82 -5.50
CA ARG A 195 14.10 -2.21 -4.93
C ARG A 195 14.12 -2.17 -3.40
N ALA A 196 12.99 -2.44 -2.73
CA ALA A 196 12.84 -2.27 -1.29
C ALA A 196 13.85 -3.12 -0.48
N ASP A 197 14.21 -4.29 -1.01
CA ASP A 197 15.13 -5.25 -0.38
C ASP A 197 16.59 -5.11 -0.84
N VAL A 198 16.87 -4.24 -1.82
CA VAL A 198 18.23 -4.02 -2.36
C VAL A 198 18.99 -3.03 -1.47
N ALA A 199 20.22 -3.39 -1.12
CA ALA A 199 20.95 -2.79 0.01
C ALA A 199 22.00 -1.72 -0.36
N GLU A 200 21.78 -0.91 -1.39
CA GLU A 200 22.76 0.10 -1.82
C GLU A 200 22.19 1.53 -1.77
N GLY A 201 22.82 2.40 -0.98
CA GLY A 201 22.54 3.84 -0.91
C GLY A 201 21.41 4.29 0.04
N PRO A 202 21.11 5.60 0.06
CA PRO A 202 19.98 6.15 0.81
C PRO A 202 18.68 5.50 0.37
N ARG A 203 17.90 4.99 1.33
CA ARG A 203 16.72 4.20 1.00
C ARG A 203 15.48 5.08 1.02
N VAL A 204 14.63 4.92 0.01
CA VAL A 204 13.29 5.51 0.05
C VAL A 204 12.55 4.91 1.25
N ARG A 205 11.98 5.78 2.08
CA ARG A 205 11.25 5.39 3.31
C ARG A 205 9.91 6.09 3.44
N CYS A 206 9.72 7.19 2.74
CA CYS A 206 8.45 7.88 2.62
C CYS A 206 8.12 8.10 1.14
N VAL A 207 6.86 7.86 0.79
CA VAL A 207 6.31 8.16 -0.54
C VAL A 207 5.14 9.12 -0.34
N VAL A 208 5.18 10.24 -1.04
CA VAL A 208 4.08 11.21 -1.08
C VAL A 208 3.38 11.10 -2.41
N ILE A 209 2.06 10.96 -2.41
CA ILE A 209 1.22 11.05 -3.60
C ILE A 209 0.42 12.35 -3.49
N ASP A 210 0.88 13.39 -4.20
CA ASP A 210 0.26 14.72 -4.25
C ASP A 210 -0.30 14.96 -5.67
N SER A 211 -1.55 14.62 -5.93
CA SER A 211 -2.60 14.08 -5.05
C SER A 211 -3.26 12.87 -5.69
N ILE A 212 -4.01 12.06 -4.92
CA ILE A 212 -4.64 10.87 -5.51
C ILE A 212 -5.88 11.19 -6.33
N THR A 213 -6.50 12.37 -6.11
CA THR A 213 -7.75 12.76 -6.77
C THR A 213 -7.66 12.73 -8.30
N PRO A 214 -6.65 13.34 -8.96
CA PRO A 214 -6.52 13.30 -10.43
C PRO A 214 -6.32 11.89 -11.00
N LEU A 215 -5.67 10.98 -10.25
CA LEU A 215 -5.45 9.61 -10.68
C LEU A 215 -6.75 8.79 -10.70
N LEU A 216 -7.63 9.07 -9.74
CA LEU A 216 -8.87 8.31 -9.56
C LEU A 216 -10.08 8.95 -10.24
N ALA A 217 -10.09 10.27 -10.40
CA ALA A 217 -11.23 11.02 -10.96
C ALA A 217 -11.73 10.50 -12.32
N PRO A 218 -10.85 10.14 -13.29
CA PRO A 218 -11.30 9.56 -14.56
C PRO A 218 -12.09 8.26 -14.35
N SER A 219 -11.63 7.40 -13.45
CA SER A 219 -12.22 6.10 -13.14
C SER A 219 -13.49 6.19 -12.27
N LEU A 220 -13.64 7.26 -11.49
CA LEU A 220 -14.78 7.50 -10.59
C LEU A 220 -15.93 8.26 -11.26
N SER A 221 -15.67 8.99 -12.36
CA SER A 221 -16.69 9.75 -13.09
C SER A 221 -17.77 8.87 -13.76
N ASN A 222 -17.42 7.63 -14.07
CA ASN A 222 -18.37 6.60 -14.49
C ASN A 222 -18.76 5.80 -13.24
N ILE A 223 -20.01 5.93 -12.79
CA ILE A 223 -20.62 5.18 -11.67
C ILE A 223 -20.55 3.67 -11.97
N SER A 224 -19.37 3.10 -11.80
CA SER A 224 -19.07 1.71 -12.12
C SER A 224 -18.29 1.13 -10.95
N ALA A 225 -18.67 -0.07 -10.54
CA ALA A 225 -17.96 -0.82 -9.51
C ALA A 225 -16.46 -0.94 -9.81
N GLN A 226 -16.06 -0.81 -11.08
CA GLN A 226 -14.69 -0.85 -11.54
C GLN A 226 -13.82 0.28 -10.97
N GLY A 227 -14.29 1.54 -10.96
CA GLY A 227 -13.51 2.67 -10.42
C GLY A 227 -13.24 2.52 -8.92
N HIS A 228 -14.27 2.10 -8.18
CA HIS A 228 -14.14 1.81 -6.75
C HIS A 228 -13.26 0.60 -6.47
N ALA A 229 -13.33 -0.45 -7.30
CA ALA A 229 -12.46 -1.62 -7.20
C ALA A 229 -10.99 -1.23 -7.41
N THR A 230 -10.68 -0.45 -8.46
CA THR A 230 -9.32 0.03 -8.73
C THR A 230 -8.77 0.85 -7.55
N MET A 231 -9.56 1.78 -7.01
CA MET A 231 -9.17 2.56 -5.82
C MET A 231 -8.91 1.66 -4.61
N THR A 232 -9.81 0.71 -4.35
CA THR A 232 -9.69 -0.20 -3.20
C THR A 232 -8.44 -1.06 -3.32
N THR A 233 -8.22 -1.68 -4.49
CA THR A 233 -7.03 -2.49 -4.76
C THR A 233 -5.76 -1.66 -4.62
N PHE A 234 -5.72 -0.45 -5.18
CA PHE A 234 -4.54 0.40 -5.07
C PHE A 234 -4.22 0.78 -3.62
N MET A 235 -5.23 1.18 -2.83
CA MET A 235 -5.02 1.53 -1.42
C MET A 235 -4.64 0.31 -0.56
N GLN A 236 -5.15 -0.88 -0.88
CA GLN A 236 -4.72 -2.14 -0.26
C GLN A 236 -3.27 -2.45 -0.62
N ASP A 237 -2.87 -2.30 -1.88
CA ASP A 237 -1.49 -2.50 -2.32
C ASP A 237 -0.50 -1.57 -1.60
N LEU A 238 -0.88 -0.29 -1.39
CA LEU A 238 -0.08 0.66 -0.61
C LEU A 238 0.04 0.22 0.85
N ARG A 239 -1.06 -0.21 1.47
CA ARG A 239 -1.09 -0.67 2.86
C ARG A 239 -0.21 -1.89 3.07
N ASP A 240 -0.35 -2.89 2.22
CA ASP A 240 0.41 -4.14 2.32
C ASP A 240 1.89 -3.89 2.13
N PHE A 241 2.24 -3.01 1.17
CA PHE A 241 3.62 -2.60 0.95
C PHE A 241 4.19 -1.82 2.14
N ALA A 242 3.44 -0.85 2.67
CA ALA A 242 3.81 -0.06 3.85
C ALA A 242 4.13 -0.97 5.05
N ARG A 243 3.26 -1.95 5.35
CA ARG A 243 3.41 -2.88 6.47
C ARG A 243 4.56 -3.87 6.27
N THR A 244 4.77 -4.33 5.04
CA THR A 244 5.78 -5.36 4.74
C THR A 244 7.19 -4.78 4.76
N HIS A 245 7.37 -3.58 4.18
CA HIS A 245 8.70 -2.98 4.00
C HIS A 245 8.94 -1.75 4.89
N TYR A 246 8.04 -1.44 5.83
CA TYR A 246 8.14 -0.30 6.74
C TYR A 246 8.23 1.08 6.04
N PHE A 247 7.49 1.23 4.93
CA PHE A 247 7.34 2.52 4.23
C PHE A 247 6.21 3.35 4.83
N THR A 248 6.40 4.65 4.93
CA THR A 248 5.29 5.60 5.14
C THR A 248 4.75 6.07 3.79
N PHE A 249 3.44 6.06 3.63
CA PHE A 249 2.76 6.75 2.52
C PHE A 249 2.00 7.96 3.04
N LEU A 250 2.18 9.10 2.40
CA LEU A 250 1.35 10.29 2.58
C LEU A 250 0.53 10.48 1.30
N VAL A 251 -0.77 10.29 1.38
CA VAL A 251 -1.68 10.40 0.24
C VAL A 251 -2.52 11.64 0.44
N ARG A 252 -2.45 12.60 -0.47
CA ARG A 252 -3.32 13.78 -0.41
C ARG A 252 -4.63 13.48 -1.14
N LEU A 253 -5.74 13.82 -0.49
CA LEU A 253 -7.05 13.93 -1.12
C LEU A 253 -7.55 15.38 -1.01
N PHE A 254 -8.23 15.87 -2.04
CA PHE A 254 -8.97 17.11 -1.94
C PHE A 254 -10.35 16.98 -2.57
N PHE A 255 -11.30 17.73 -2.04
CA PHE A 255 -12.66 17.81 -2.54
C PHE A 255 -12.83 19.12 -3.30
N TYR A 256 -13.44 19.06 -4.49
CA TYR A 256 -14.03 20.25 -5.09
C TYR A 256 -15.34 20.52 -4.36
N ASP A 257 -15.58 21.78 -3.95
CA ASP A 257 -16.87 22.20 -3.43
C ASP A 257 -17.91 22.08 -4.56
N LEU A 258 -18.54 20.90 -4.65
CA LEU A 258 -19.72 20.67 -5.48
C LEU A 258 -20.88 21.37 -4.79
N GLY A 259 -20.92 22.70 -4.96
CA GLY A 259 -21.97 23.64 -4.58
C GLY A 259 -23.00 23.15 -3.56
N ARG A 260 -22.82 23.57 -2.30
CA ARG A 260 -23.87 23.65 -1.26
C ARG A 260 -24.80 22.44 -1.18
N PHE A 261 -24.32 21.35 -0.60
CA PHE A 261 -25.15 20.62 0.36
C PHE A 261 -24.63 20.92 1.76
N HIS A 262 -25.43 21.62 2.55
CA HIS A 262 -25.20 21.82 3.98
C HIS A 262 -25.11 20.43 4.64
N CYS A 263 -23.88 19.98 4.89
CA CYS A 263 -23.53 19.06 5.96
C CYS A 263 -22.29 19.65 6.62
N THR A 264 -22.35 19.78 7.93
CA THR A 264 -21.39 20.49 8.79
C THR A 264 -19.94 19.98 8.62
N PRO A 265 -18.93 20.87 8.73
CA PRO A 265 -17.54 20.49 8.60
C PRO A 265 -17.01 20.00 9.95
N ASP A 266 -16.74 18.71 10.09
CA ASP A 266 -15.77 18.23 11.06
C ASP A 266 -14.50 17.82 10.28
N PRO A 267 -13.33 18.44 10.54
CA PRO A 267 -12.06 18.02 9.97
C PRO A 267 -11.63 16.74 10.67
N ILE A 268 -12.11 15.59 10.18
CA ILE A 268 -11.70 14.29 10.67
C ILE A 268 -10.46 13.89 9.85
N ILE A 269 -9.30 13.78 10.53
CA ILE A 269 -8.21 12.93 10.07
C ILE A 269 -8.80 11.52 9.99
N PHE A 270 -9.11 11.08 8.78
CA PHE A 270 -9.64 9.75 8.56
C PHE A 270 -8.46 8.77 8.68
N VAL A 271 -8.32 8.14 9.84
CA VAL A 271 -7.60 6.86 9.93
C VAL A 271 -8.63 5.82 9.48
N PRO A 272 -8.54 5.28 8.26
CA PRO A 272 -9.61 4.42 7.76
C PRO A 272 -9.73 3.16 8.63
N PRO A 273 -10.94 2.85 9.15
CA PRO A 273 -11.18 1.70 10.01
C PRO A 273 -11.32 0.46 9.13
N TRP A 274 -10.22 -0.19 8.78
CA TRP A 274 -10.28 -1.51 8.16
C TRP A 274 -9.37 -2.45 8.95
N VAL A 275 -9.98 -3.00 10.02
CA VAL A 275 -9.63 -4.29 10.62
C VAL A 275 -9.73 -5.37 9.55
#